data_AF-J9FNL2-F1
#
_entry.id   AF-J9FNL2-F1
#
_cell.length_a   1.000
_cell.length_b   1.000
_cell.length_c   1.000
_cell.angle_alpha   90.00
_cell.angle_beta   90.00
_cell.angle_gamma   90.00
#
_symmetry.space_group_name_H-M   'P 1'
#
loop_
_entity.id
_entity.type
_entity.pdbx_description
1 polymer ?
#
loop_
_entity_poly.entity_id
_entity_poly.type
_entity_poly.pdbx_seq_one_letter_code
_entity_poly.pdbx_strand_id
1 'polypeptide(L)'
;MLITLKLVKRQDLIHVVMNLIRPKEDKVIIRIDVDNNEMDSFVFAIGQRKSVTKASKEKMDLSLFTIERKGVDRLGLPSSIVVYAEMFEAVNAIIDPAVLSMFRKYEGAIDYFHFSDQYSGYKPSDGESFTRLPETSRVLFFAFKMSSDIVEIDALLRMVFHCFEKIRRYRLSREGKLKADKKRQSVQEAFLKTTHQARQEAAQARREEKTRERKQRLLEEEDPEKQRRLEKLEQKRDMKMRQPKMKQLKVK
;
A
#
# COMPACT_ATOMS: atom_id res chain seq x y z
N MET A 1 7.70 6.97 19.04
CA MET A 1 8.49 7.49 17.89
C MET A 1 9.62 6.51 17.61
N LEU A 2 9.67 5.95 16.41
CA LEU A 2 10.70 5.04 15.93
C LEU A 2 11.58 5.76 14.91
N ILE A 3 12.89 5.74 15.10
CA ILE A 3 13.85 6.31 14.14
C ILE A 3 14.57 5.15 13.45
N THR A 4 14.55 5.12 12.12
CA THR A 4 15.19 4.09 11.31
C THR A 4 16.21 4.72 10.37
N LEU A 5 17.46 4.27 10.44
CA LEU A 5 18.51 4.67 9.52
C LEU A 5 18.55 3.70 8.33
N LYS A 6 18.38 4.24 7.12
CA LYS A 6 18.59 3.52 5.86
C LYS A 6 19.92 3.93 5.27
N LEU A 7 20.92 3.09 5.53
CA LEU A 7 22.27 3.26 5.02
C LEU A 7 22.41 2.62 3.64
N VAL A 8 23.19 3.26 2.77
CA VAL A 8 23.61 2.67 1.50
C VAL A 8 24.67 1.60 1.76
N LYS A 9 24.57 0.46 1.07
CA LYS A 9 25.60 -0.58 1.12
C LYS A 9 26.88 -0.04 0.50
N ARG A 10 27.95 0.04 1.29
CA ARG A 10 29.29 0.52 0.87
C ARG A 10 30.34 -0.59 0.80
N GLN A 11 29.93 -1.84 1.04
CA GLN A 11 30.84 -2.98 1.20
C GLN A 11 31.18 -3.66 -0.13
N ASP A 12 30.35 -3.49 -1.17
CA ASP A 12 30.53 -4.16 -2.46
C ASP A 12 31.10 -3.20 -3.51
N LEU A 13 32.10 -3.66 -4.29
CA LEU A 13 32.73 -2.88 -5.37
C LEU A 13 31.70 -2.40 -6.41
N ILE A 14 30.71 -3.22 -6.75
CA ILE A 14 29.61 -2.86 -7.67
C ILE A 14 28.79 -1.70 -7.10
N HIS A 15 28.48 -1.72 -5.80
CA HIS A 15 27.73 -0.64 -5.15
C HIS A 15 28.54 0.66 -5.06
N VAL A 16 29.86 0.57 -4.86
CA VAL A 16 30.76 1.73 -4.88
C VAL A 16 30.81 2.36 -6.28
N VAL A 17 30.98 1.56 -7.34
CA VAL A 17 30.97 2.06 -8.73
C VAL A 17 29.61 2.66 -9.11
N MET A 18 28.50 2.01 -8.73
CA MET A 18 27.16 2.54 -8.97
C MET A 18 26.89 3.85 -8.23
N ASN A 19 27.43 4.01 -7.02
CA ASN A 19 27.32 5.27 -6.27
C ASN A 19 28.16 6.40 -6.89
N LEU A 20 29.27 6.08 -7.56
CA LEU A 20 30.06 7.06 -8.31
C LEU A 20 29.25 7.64 -9.49
N ILE A 21 28.48 6.79 -10.17
CA ILE A 21 27.61 7.18 -11.29
C ILE A 21 26.34 7.88 -10.80
N ARG A 22 25.77 7.41 -9.69
CA ARG A 22 24.54 7.96 -9.12
C ARG A 22 24.64 8.02 -7.59
N PRO A 23 25.05 9.16 -7.03
CA PRO A 23 25.21 9.29 -5.59
C PRO A 23 23.86 9.07 -4.89
N LYS A 24 23.87 8.17 -3.90
CA LYS A 24 22.77 7.95 -2.97
C LYS A 24 23.24 8.34 -1.59
N GLU A 25 22.46 9.22 -0.98
CA GLU A 25 22.69 9.66 0.39
C GLU A 25 21.96 8.72 1.35
N ASP A 26 22.54 8.56 2.55
CA ASP A 26 21.90 7.83 3.64
C ASP A 26 20.62 8.57 4.05
N LYS A 27 19.61 7.83 4.52
CA LYS A 27 18.30 8.41 4.88
C LYS A 27 17.94 8.10 6.32
N VAL A 28 17.37 9.08 7.00
CA VAL A 28 16.74 8.94 8.31
C VAL A 28 15.23 8.94 8.11
N ILE A 29 14.57 7.89 8.59
CA ILE A 29 13.11 7.78 8.56
C ILE A 29 12.60 7.82 9.99
N ILE A 30 11.88 8.87 10.33
CA ILE A 30 11.19 9.02 11.61
C ILE A 30 9.75 8.57 11.40
N ARG A 31 9.35 7.52 12.12
CA ARG A 31 7.97 7.02 12.17
C ARG A 31 7.35 7.38 13.51
N ILE A 32 6.19 8.00 13.47
CA ILE A 32 5.38 8.28 14.66
C ILE A 32 4.06 7.53 14.46
N ASP A 33 3.80 6.57 15.33
CA ASP A 33 2.48 5.94 15.42
C ASP A 33 1.57 6.84 16.26
N VAL A 34 0.38 7.10 15.74
CA VAL A 34 -0.60 8.03 16.31
C VAL A 34 -1.84 7.25 16.72
N ASP A 35 -2.44 7.64 17.84
CA ASP A 35 -3.64 6.98 18.33
C ASP A 35 -4.86 7.24 17.43
N ASN A 36 -5.82 6.31 17.52
CA ASN A 36 -7.06 6.32 16.73
C ASN A 36 -8.00 7.51 17.02
N ASN A 37 -7.73 8.30 18.06
CA ASN A 37 -8.55 9.48 18.41
C ASN A 37 -7.87 10.80 18.06
N GLU A 38 -6.59 10.78 17.70
CA GLU A 38 -5.81 12.00 17.56
C GLU A 38 -5.74 12.54 16.13
N MET A 39 -5.79 11.64 15.14
CA MET A 39 -5.75 11.98 13.71
C MET A 39 -7.15 11.82 13.07
N ASP A 40 -7.46 12.57 12.02
CA ASP A 40 -8.67 12.31 11.21
C ASP A 40 -8.34 11.43 10.00
N SER A 41 -9.37 10.89 9.35
CA SER A 41 -9.26 9.93 8.23
C SER A 41 -8.76 10.59 6.94
N PHE A 42 -7.44 10.67 6.72
CA PHE A 42 -6.87 11.11 5.45
C PHE A 42 -5.50 10.47 5.16
N VAL A 43 -5.19 10.35 3.87
CA VAL A 43 -3.88 9.90 3.39
C VAL A 43 -3.27 10.94 2.44
N PHE A 44 -2.03 11.35 2.69
CA PHE A 44 -1.23 12.08 1.71
C PHE A 44 0.27 11.94 1.93
N ALA A 45 1.03 12.23 0.87
CA ALA A 45 2.47 12.36 0.89
C ALA A 45 2.92 13.59 0.11
N ILE A 46 4.00 14.22 0.59
CA ILE A 46 4.62 15.40 -0.01
C ILE A 46 6.14 15.25 0.02
N GLY A 47 6.85 15.67 -1.02
CA GLY A 47 8.31 15.62 -1.04
C GLY A 47 8.87 15.55 -2.44
N GLN A 48 10.14 15.15 -2.55
CA GLN A 48 10.82 15.06 -3.84
C GLN A 48 10.10 14.08 -4.78
N ARG A 49 9.90 14.51 -6.04
CA ARG A 49 9.17 13.75 -7.06
C ARG A 49 9.57 12.28 -7.13
N LYS A 50 10.88 12.01 -7.21
CA LYS A 50 11.41 10.63 -7.32
C LYS A 50 11.03 9.76 -6.12
N SER A 51 11.07 10.32 -4.91
CA SER A 51 10.85 9.59 -3.67
C SER A 51 9.37 9.35 -3.40
N VAL A 52 8.54 10.37 -3.61
CA VAL A 52 7.08 10.24 -3.43
C VAL A 52 6.47 9.32 -4.48
N THR A 53 6.83 9.45 -5.76
CA THR A 53 6.34 8.55 -6.82
C THR A 53 6.78 7.10 -6.59
N LYS A 54 7.95 6.88 -6.00
CA LYS A 54 8.37 5.53 -5.59
C LYS A 54 7.51 5.04 -4.41
N ALA A 55 7.32 5.86 -3.38
CA ALA A 55 6.50 5.54 -2.22
C ALA A 55 5.04 5.24 -2.60
N SER A 56 4.46 5.98 -3.55
CA SER A 56 3.08 5.75 -4.01
C SER A 56 2.89 4.44 -4.77
N LYS A 57 3.96 3.89 -5.36
CA LYS A 57 3.92 2.56 -6.00
C LYS A 57 4.16 1.43 -5.01
N GLU A 58 5.09 1.63 -4.06
CA GLU A 58 5.52 0.59 -3.12
C GLU A 58 4.61 0.44 -1.89
N LYS A 59 3.99 1.52 -1.43
CA LYS A 59 3.11 1.48 -0.25
C LYS A 59 1.66 1.28 -0.68
N MET A 60 0.97 0.40 0.04
CA MET A 60 -0.40 -0.01 -0.30
C MET A 60 -1.38 1.16 -0.13
N ASP A 61 -1.27 1.88 0.97
CA ASP A 61 -2.10 3.02 1.31
C ASP A 61 -2.00 4.16 0.29
N LEU A 62 -0.78 4.64 0.01
CA LEU A 62 -0.58 5.69 -0.98
C LEU A 62 -1.12 5.28 -2.35
N SER A 63 -0.89 4.03 -2.78
CA SER A 63 -1.37 3.58 -4.07
C SER A 63 -2.90 3.50 -4.19
N LEU A 64 -3.60 3.19 -3.11
CA LEU A 64 -5.05 2.97 -3.15
C LEU A 64 -5.84 4.26 -2.91
N PHE A 65 -5.32 5.11 -2.03
CA PHE A 65 -6.04 6.28 -1.54
C PHE A 65 -5.62 7.59 -2.22
N THR A 66 -4.39 7.69 -2.70
CA THR A 66 -3.86 8.96 -3.21
C THR A 66 -3.75 9.03 -4.72
N ILE A 67 -3.87 10.24 -5.23
CA ILE A 67 -3.55 10.60 -6.62
C ILE A 67 -2.61 11.81 -6.61
N GLU A 68 -1.78 11.93 -7.65
CA GLU A 68 -0.94 13.12 -7.84
C GLU A 68 -1.85 14.34 -8.03
N ARG A 69 -1.68 15.34 -7.16
CA ARG A 69 -2.44 16.59 -7.24
C ARG A 69 -1.72 17.55 -8.16
N LYS A 70 -2.45 18.01 -9.19
CA LYS A 70 -2.00 19.09 -10.09
C LYS A 70 -2.33 20.45 -9.46
N GLY A 71 -1.54 21.48 -9.77
CA GLY A 71 -1.76 22.84 -9.24
C GLY A 71 -1.16 23.10 -7.85
N VAL A 72 -0.23 22.25 -7.42
CA VAL A 72 0.57 22.42 -6.19
C VAL A 72 1.43 23.69 -6.26
N ASP A 73 1.72 24.19 -7.45
CA ASP A 73 2.45 25.45 -7.67
C ASP A 73 1.76 26.65 -6.98
N ARG A 74 0.42 26.60 -6.83
CA ARG A 74 -0.36 27.61 -6.11
C ARG A 74 -0.07 27.66 -4.62
N LEU A 75 0.50 26.58 -4.06
CA LEU A 75 0.94 26.51 -2.66
C LEU A 75 2.34 27.12 -2.47
N GLY A 76 3.00 27.56 -3.54
CA GLY A 76 4.32 28.16 -3.50
C GLY A 76 5.45 27.18 -3.18
N LEU A 77 5.22 25.88 -3.39
CA LEU A 77 6.21 24.83 -3.22
C LEU A 77 7.21 24.82 -4.40
N PRO A 78 8.48 24.44 -4.15
CA PRO A 78 9.44 24.18 -5.22
C PRO A 78 8.93 23.17 -6.27
N SER A 79 9.31 23.35 -7.53
CA SER A 79 8.88 22.52 -8.66
C SER A 79 9.37 21.07 -8.61
N SER A 80 10.40 20.81 -7.80
CA SER A 80 10.94 19.48 -7.50
C SER A 80 10.02 18.66 -6.59
N ILE A 81 9.10 19.32 -5.87
CA ILE A 81 8.22 18.72 -4.89
C ILE A 81 6.87 18.38 -5.53
N VAL A 82 6.35 17.21 -5.18
CA VAL A 82 5.02 16.74 -5.60
C VAL A 82 4.19 16.38 -4.39
N VAL A 83 2.88 16.44 -4.57
CA VAL A 83 1.90 16.06 -3.55
C VAL A 83 0.99 14.97 -4.11
N TYR A 84 0.93 13.86 -3.38
CA TYR A 84 -0.02 12.79 -3.59
C TYR A 84 -1.02 12.83 -2.44
N ALA A 85 -2.30 13.07 -2.71
CA ALA A 85 -3.28 13.21 -1.64
C ALA A 85 -4.65 12.63 -2.01
N GLU A 86 -5.30 12.03 -1.02
CA GLU A 86 -6.72 11.63 -1.10
C GLU A 86 -7.64 12.87 -1.22
N MET A 87 -7.29 13.96 -0.53
CA MET A 87 -8.06 15.20 -0.51
C MET A 87 -7.15 16.42 -0.43
N PHE A 88 -7.52 17.49 -1.13
CA PHE A 88 -6.74 18.73 -1.14
C PHE A 88 -6.96 19.57 0.12
N GLU A 89 -8.07 19.37 0.83
CA GLU A 89 -8.38 20.03 2.11
C GLU A 89 -7.29 19.78 3.15
N ALA A 90 -6.93 18.51 3.38
CA ALA A 90 -5.88 18.12 4.33
C ALA A 90 -4.51 18.70 3.95
N VAL A 91 -4.21 18.76 2.64
CA VAL A 91 -2.96 19.33 2.13
C VAL A 91 -2.86 20.82 2.48
N ASN A 92 -3.90 21.59 2.17
CA ASN A 92 -3.93 23.03 2.47
C ASN A 92 -3.89 23.31 3.97
N ALA A 93 -4.56 22.47 4.76
CA ALA A 93 -4.58 22.64 6.20
C ALA A 93 -3.20 22.39 6.80
N ILE A 94 -2.48 21.36 6.35
CA ILE A 94 -1.21 20.94 6.96
C ILE A 94 -0.02 21.74 6.43
N ILE A 95 0.00 22.11 5.16
CA ILE A 95 1.05 22.95 4.57
C ILE A 95 0.75 24.42 4.90
N ASP A 96 1.19 24.87 6.07
CA ASP A 96 1.19 26.29 6.44
C ASP A 96 2.45 27.01 5.95
N PRO A 97 2.53 28.34 6.14
CA PRO A 97 3.73 29.09 5.82
C PRO A 97 5.01 28.60 6.51
N ALA A 98 4.92 27.98 7.70
CA ALA A 98 6.09 27.46 8.41
C ALA A 98 6.65 26.21 7.72
N VAL A 99 5.79 25.24 7.41
CA VAL A 99 6.14 24.05 6.62
C VAL A 99 6.65 24.46 5.23
N LEU A 100 6.01 25.44 4.59
CA LEU A 100 6.43 25.94 3.29
C LEU A 100 7.84 26.56 3.33
N SER A 101 8.13 27.37 4.35
CA SER A 101 9.46 27.97 4.55
C SER A 101 10.52 26.89 4.73
N MET A 102 10.21 25.84 5.49
CA MET A 102 11.10 24.69 5.67
C MET A 102 11.37 23.94 4.37
N PHE A 103 10.34 23.69 3.55
CA PHE A 103 10.53 23.06 2.25
C PHE A 103 11.36 23.92 1.29
N ARG A 104 11.28 25.25 1.36
CA ARG A 104 12.11 26.15 0.56
C ARG A 104 13.56 26.21 1.04
N LYS A 105 13.77 26.23 2.36
CA LYS A 105 15.11 26.36 2.96
C LYS A 105 15.90 25.05 2.92
N TYR A 106 15.22 23.92 3.14
CA TYR A 106 15.83 22.60 3.32
C TYR A 106 15.35 21.58 2.27
N GLU A 107 15.06 22.04 1.06
CA GLU A 107 14.60 21.20 -0.06
C GLU A 107 15.52 20.00 -0.32
N GLY A 108 16.84 20.23 -0.24
CA GLY A 108 17.86 19.20 -0.46
C GLY A 108 17.88 18.11 0.62
N ALA A 109 17.47 18.46 1.84
CA ALA A 109 17.48 17.59 3.02
C ALA A 109 16.20 16.76 3.15
N ILE A 110 15.07 17.30 2.70
CA ILE A 110 13.78 16.64 2.82
C ILE A 110 13.59 15.66 1.67
N ASP A 111 13.40 14.38 1.98
CA ASP A 111 13.13 13.35 0.98
C ASP A 111 11.62 13.25 0.70
N TYR A 112 10.83 12.91 1.72
CA TYR A 112 9.37 12.96 1.68
C TYR A 112 8.74 12.85 3.06
N PHE A 113 7.55 13.44 3.22
CA PHE A 113 6.63 13.18 4.32
C PHE A 113 5.47 12.33 3.83
N HIS A 114 4.98 11.44 4.68
CA HIS A 114 3.87 10.57 4.38
C HIS A 114 3.01 10.40 5.63
N PHE A 115 1.76 10.82 5.54
CA PHE A 115 0.79 10.74 6.62
C PHE A 115 -0.38 9.88 6.14
N SER A 116 -0.73 8.89 6.95
CA SER A 116 -1.72 7.90 6.57
C SER A 116 -2.43 7.37 7.81
N ASP A 117 -3.75 7.32 7.76
CA ASP A 117 -4.57 6.59 8.72
C ASP A 117 -4.79 5.12 8.32
N GLN A 118 -4.41 4.74 7.09
CA GLN A 118 -4.65 3.42 6.49
C GLN A 118 -3.35 2.65 6.24
N TYR A 119 -2.27 2.96 6.96
CA TYR A 119 -0.98 2.33 6.72
C TYR A 119 -1.02 0.84 7.09
N SER A 120 -0.80 0.02 6.08
CA SER A 120 -0.81 -1.45 6.12
C SER A 120 0.52 -2.07 5.68
N GLY A 121 1.55 -1.25 5.53
CA GLY A 121 2.87 -1.69 5.08
C GLY A 121 3.11 -1.58 3.58
N TYR A 122 4.07 -2.37 3.11
CA TYR A 122 4.44 -2.46 1.70
C TYR A 122 3.45 -3.34 0.94
N LYS A 123 3.29 -3.06 -0.35
CA LYS A 123 2.55 -3.96 -1.21
C LYS A 123 3.24 -5.33 -1.25
N PRO A 124 2.47 -6.43 -1.18
CA PRO A 124 3.02 -7.75 -1.40
C PRO A 124 3.57 -7.83 -2.82
N SER A 125 4.60 -8.66 -3.00
CA SER A 125 5.19 -8.94 -4.29
C SER A 125 4.14 -9.50 -5.25
N ASP A 126 4.30 -9.24 -6.56
CA ASP A 126 3.35 -9.72 -7.57
C ASP A 126 3.11 -11.23 -7.42
N GLY A 127 1.85 -11.61 -7.16
CA GLY A 127 1.42 -13.01 -6.97
C GLY A 127 0.97 -13.37 -5.55
N GLU A 128 1.35 -12.61 -4.53
CA GLU A 128 0.86 -12.79 -3.17
C GLU A 128 -0.38 -11.92 -2.92
N SER A 129 -1.55 -12.57 -2.82
CA SER A 129 -2.79 -11.89 -2.46
C SER A 129 -3.04 -12.03 -0.95
N PHE A 130 -3.31 -10.92 -0.28
CA PHE A 130 -3.66 -10.94 1.13
C PHE A 130 -4.93 -11.77 1.34
N THR A 131 -4.82 -12.78 2.21
CA THR A 131 -5.93 -13.67 2.56
C THR A 131 -6.89 -13.06 3.57
N ARG A 132 -6.44 -12.02 4.29
CA ARG A 132 -7.17 -11.24 5.29
C ARG A 132 -6.98 -9.75 5.04
N LEU A 133 -7.98 -8.96 5.45
CA LEU A 133 -7.85 -7.49 5.46
C LEU A 133 -6.62 -7.10 6.29
N PRO A 134 -5.67 -6.34 5.72
CA PRO A 134 -4.51 -5.88 6.46
C PRO A 134 -4.93 -5.02 7.65
N GLU A 135 -4.24 -5.17 8.77
CA GLU A 135 -4.40 -4.24 9.89
C GLU A 135 -3.87 -2.87 9.47
N THR A 136 -4.67 -1.84 9.71
CA THR A 136 -4.32 -0.47 9.40
C THR A 136 -3.94 0.27 10.66
N SER A 137 -2.91 1.11 10.54
CA SER A 137 -2.39 1.94 11.62
C SER A 137 -2.27 3.37 11.14
N ARG A 138 -2.37 4.31 12.09
CA ARG A 138 -2.20 5.73 11.80
C ARG A 138 -0.77 6.13 12.07
N VAL A 139 -0.11 6.61 11.03
CA VAL A 139 1.33 6.81 11.06
C VAL A 139 1.73 8.07 10.33
N LEU A 140 2.75 8.70 10.88
CA LEU A 140 3.46 9.82 10.27
C LEU A 140 4.88 9.40 9.99
N PHE A 141 5.26 9.44 8.71
CA PHE A 141 6.61 9.21 8.25
C PHE A 141 7.23 10.53 7.83
N PHE A 142 8.41 10.79 8.36
CA PHE A 142 9.27 11.87 7.92
C PHE A 142 10.59 11.26 7.44
N ALA A 143 10.85 11.34 6.14
CA ALA A 143 12.09 10.89 5.55
C ALA A 143 12.98 12.09 5.24
N PHE A 144 14.14 12.11 5.88
CA PHE A 144 15.21 13.07 5.66
C PHE A 144 16.42 12.38 5.09
N LYS A 145 17.23 13.13 4.37
CA LYS A 145 18.58 12.73 4.05
C LYS A 145 19.47 12.99 5.26
N MET A 146 20.44 12.13 5.47
CA MET A 146 21.38 12.28 6.58
C MET A 146 22.24 13.53 6.34
N SER A 147 22.11 14.51 7.23
CA SER A 147 22.99 15.68 7.29
C SER A 147 23.95 15.53 8.47
N SER A 148 25.12 16.15 8.38
CA SER A 148 26.05 16.31 9.50
C SER A 148 25.88 17.67 10.20
N ASP A 149 25.06 18.57 9.65
CA ASP A 149 24.78 19.87 10.25
C ASP A 149 23.74 19.72 11.37
N ILE A 150 24.17 19.97 12.60
CA ILE A 150 23.34 19.90 13.80
C ILE A 150 22.21 20.93 13.76
N VAL A 151 22.44 22.11 13.17
CA VAL A 151 21.45 23.18 13.07
C VAL A 151 20.34 22.78 12.10
N GLU A 152 20.71 22.14 11.00
CA GLU A 152 19.76 21.56 10.05
C GLU A 152 18.92 20.46 10.71
N ILE A 153 19.56 19.51 11.40
CA ILE A 153 18.87 18.42 12.10
C ILE A 153 17.89 18.97 13.14
N ASP A 154 18.30 19.96 13.95
CA ASP A 154 17.43 20.60 14.94
C ASP A 154 16.20 21.24 14.27
N ALA A 155 16.41 21.98 13.17
CA ALA A 155 15.33 22.60 12.42
C ALA A 155 14.35 21.57 11.83
N LEU A 156 14.86 20.46 11.27
CA LEU A 156 14.04 19.38 10.73
C LEU A 156 13.25 18.66 11.85
N LEU A 157 13.87 18.40 12.99
CA LEU A 157 13.19 17.79 14.14
C LEU A 157 12.09 18.69 14.71
N ARG A 158 12.34 20.00 14.84
CA ARG A 158 11.30 20.96 15.25
C ARG A 158 10.11 20.95 14.29
N MET A 159 10.38 20.83 12.98
CA MET A 159 9.34 20.74 11.97
C MET A 159 8.53 19.43 12.06
N VAL A 160 9.17 18.30 12.43
CA VAL A 160 8.45 17.06 12.73
C VAL A 160 7.44 17.26 13.86
N PHE A 161 7.86 17.90 14.96
CA PHE A 161 6.97 18.17 16.09
C PHE A 161 5.86 19.16 15.74
N HIS A 162 6.18 20.22 14.99
CA HIS A 162 5.19 21.17 14.47
C HIS A 162 4.11 20.46 13.64
N CYS A 163 4.52 19.61 12.70
CA CYS A 163 3.58 18.84 11.89
C CYS A 163 2.75 17.87 12.75
N PHE A 164 3.37 17.20 13.72
CA PHE A 164 2.68 16.29 14.63
C PHE A 164 1.59 17.01 15.44
N GLU A 165 1.93 18.12 16.11
CA GLU A 165 0.97 18.91 16.89
C GLU A 165 -0.19 19.41 16.02
N LYS A 166 0.14 19.85 14.80
CA LYS A 166 -0.85 20.34 13.84
C LYS A 166 -1.82 19.24 13.40
N ILE A 167 -1.31 18.04 13.11
CA ILE A 167 -2.15 16.90 12.71
C ILE A 167 -3.07 16.47 13.85
N ARG A 168 -2.61 16.53 15.11
CA ARG A 168 -3.46 16.23 16.28
C ARG A 168 -4.61 17.21 16.44
N ARG A 169 -4.39 18.48 16.12
CA ARG A 169 -5.41 19.55 16.20
C ARG A 169 -6.33 19.60 14.98
N TYR A 170 -5.83 19.19 13.83
CA TYR A 170 -6.57 19.27 12.58
C TYR A 170 -7.77 18.32 12.60
N ARG A 171 -8.93 18.84 12.18
CA ARG A 171 -10.14 18.07 11.97
C ARG A 171 -10.69 18.37 10.59
N LEU A 172 -11.08 17.32 9.89
CA LEU A 172 -11.69 17.38 8.57
C LEU A 172 -13.07 18.03 8.65
N SER A 173 -13.42 18.75 7.59
CA SER A 173 -14.79 19.20 7.34
C SER A 173 -15.76 18.02 7.30
N ARG A 174 -17.05 18.29 7.54
CA ARG A 174 -18.10 17.27 7.45
C ARG A 174 -18.11 16.58 6.08
N GLU A 175 -17.90 17.34 5.01
CA GLU A 175 -17.80 16.79 3.66
C GLU A 175 -16.53 15.95 3.46
N GLY A 176 -15.39 16.42 4.00
CA GLY A 176 -14.12 15.70 3.97
C GLY A 176 -14.23 14.33 4.65
N LYS A 177 -14.87 14.28 5.83
CA LYS A 177 -15.14 13.03 6.56
C LYS A 177 -16.00 12.07 5.75
N LEU A 178 -17.12 12.54 5.19
CA LEU A 178 -18.00 11.70 4.37
C LEU A 178 -17.28 11.13 3.14
N LYS A 179 -16.44 11.93 2.47
CA LYS A 179 -15.63 11.48 1.33
C LYS A 179 -14.59 10.44 1.75
N ALA A 180 -13.93 10.67 2.88
CA ALA A 180 -12.96 9.75 3.46
C ALA A 180 -13.59 8.38 3.79
N ASP A 181 -14.72 8.39 4.50
CA ASP A 181 -15.40 7.16 4.91
C ASP A 181 -15.89 6.36 3.70
N LYS A 182 -16.47 7.05 2.71
CA LYS A 182 -16.91 6.43 1.45
C LYS A 182 -15.74 5.78 0.70
N LYS A 183 -14.58 6.43 0.66
CA LYS A 183 -13.39 5.89 0.01
C LYS A 183 -12.88 4.64 0.72
N ARG A 184 -12.86 4.64 2.06
CA ARG A 184 -12.47 3.48 2.89
C ARG A 184 -13.41 2.29 2.68
N GLN A 185 -14.72 2.52 2.69
CA GLN A 185 -15.73 1.50 2.38
C GLN A 185 -15.52 0.91 0.98
N SER A 186 -15.33 1.76 -0.03
CA SER A 186 -15.10 1.32 -1.41
C SER A 186 -13.82 0.47 -1.55
N VAL A 187 -12.73 0.83 -0.85
CA VAL A 187 -11.49 0.04 -0.85
C VAL A 187 -11.70 -1.30 -0.14
N GLN A 188 -12.42 -1.32 0.97
CA GLN A 188 -12.75 -2.55 1.69
C GLN A 188 -13.60 -3.51 0.85
N GLU A 189 -14.62 -2.99 0.17
CA GLU A 189 -15.46 -3.76 -0.75
C GLU A 189 -14.67 -4.34 -1.94
N ALA A 190 -13.80 -3.50 -2.55
CA ALA A 190 -12.93 -3.95 -3.63
C ALA A 190 -12.00 -5.08 -3.17
N PHE A 191 -11.42 -4.96 -1.97
CA PHE A 191 -10.59 -5.98 -1.38
C PHE A 191 -11.36 -7.29 -1.16
N LEU A 192 -12.55 -7.24 -0.54
CA LEU A 192 -13.39 -8.41 -0.29
C LEU A 192 -13.78 -9.11 -1.60
N LYS A 193 -14.09 -8.35 -2.65
CA LYS A 193 -14.42 -8.89 -3.97
C LYS A 193 -13.22 -9.61 -4.59
N THR A 194 -12.04 -8.97 -4.58
CA THR A 194 -10.81 -9.57 -5.10
C THR A 194 -10.42 -10.83 -4.32
N THR A 195 -10.51 -10.82 -2.98
CA THR A 195 -10.23 -11.99 -2.15
C THR A 195 -11.20 -13.14 -2.44
N HIS A 196 -12.50 -12.85 -2.60
CA HIS A 196 -13.49 -13.87 -2.93
C HIS A 196 -13.23 -14.48 -4.31
N GLN A 197 -12.92 -13.65 -5.31
CA GLN A 197 -12.57 -14.10 -6.65
C GLN A 197 -11.32 -15.01 -6.63
N ALA A 198 -10.24 -14.57 -5.97
CA ALA A 198 -9.02 -15.36 -5.84
C ALA A 198 -9.26 -16.72 -5.15
N ARG A 199 -10.12 -16.77 -4.12
CA ARG A 199 -10.51 -18.03 -3.47
C ARG A 199 -11.30 -18.94 -4.40
N GLN A 200 -12.18 -18.39 -5.23
CA GLN A 200 -12.96 -19.18 -6.20
C GLN A 200 -12.06 -19.76 -7.29
N GLU A 201 -11.15 -18.96 -7.85
CA GLU A 201 -10.18 -19.38 -8.86
C GLU A 201 -9.25 -20.47 -8.30
N ALA A 202 -8.70 -20.29 -7.09
CA ALA A 202 -7.87 -21.31 -6.44
C ALA A 202 -8.65 -22.62 -6.15
N ALA A 203 -9.93 -22.52 -5.81
CA ALA A 203 -10.77 -23.71 -5.60
C ALA A 203 -11.10 -24.42 -6.92
N GLN A 204 -11.26 -23.68 -8.03
CA GLN A 204 -11.44 -24.25 -9.36
C GLN A 204 -10.17 -24.93 -9.85
N ALA A 205 -9.02 -24.27 -9.75
CA ALA A 205 -7.72 -24.83 -10.13
C ALA A 205 -7.43 -26.15 -9.38
N ARG A 206 -7.67 -26.20 -8.05
CA ARG A 206 -7.54 -27.45 -7.26
C ARG A 206 -8.51 -28.56 -7.67
N ARG A 207 -9.69 -28.21 -8.18
CA ARG A 207 -10.66 -29.20 -8.70
C ARG A 207 -10.22 -29.72 -10.06
N GLU A 208 -9.71 -28.85 -10.92
CA GLU A 208 -9.20 -29.21 -12.24
C GLU A 208 -7.94 -30.08 -12.14
N GLU A 209 -7.01 -29.73 -11.25
CA GLU A 209 -5.80 -30.52 -10.97
C GLU A 209 -6.16 -31.94 -10.49
N LYS A 210 -7.03 -32.07 -9.49
CA LYS A 210 -7.51 -33.39 -9.02
C LYS A 210 -8.24 -34.19 -10.10
N THR A 211 -8.91 -33.51 -11.02
CA THR A 211 -9.59 -34.16 -12.16
C THR A 211 -8.55 -34.64 -13.17
N ARG A 212 -7.51 -33.83 -13.43
CA ARG A 212 -6.42 -34.17 -14.34
C ARG A 212 -5.56 -35.32 -13.82
N GLU A 213 -5.20 -35.31 -12.54
CA GLU A 213 -4.48 -36.41 -11.88
C GLU A 213 -5.28 -37.72 -11.93
N ARG A 214 -6.59 -37.66 -11.73
CA ARG A 214 -7.46 -38.84 -11.84
C ARG A 214 -7.48 -39.40 -13.26
N LYS A 215 -7.56 -38.52 -14.27
CA LYS A 215 -7.53 -38.91 -15.68
C LYS A 215 -6.17 -39.47 -16.10
N GLN A 216 -5.08 -38.93 -15.57
CA GLN A 216 -3.73 -39.48 -15.79
C GLN A 216 -3.58 -40.87 -15.16
N ARG A 217 -4.02 -41.05 -13.91
CA ARG A 217 -4.02 -42.38 -13.26
C ARG A 217 -4.87 -43.42 -13.98
N LEU A 218 -5.97 -43.01 -14.63
CA LEU A 218 -6.79 -43.90 -15.44
C LEU A 218 -6.09 -44.34 -16.73
N LEU A 219 -5.27 -43.46 -17.30
CA LEU A 219 -4.52 -43.72 -18.54
C LEU A 219 -3.27 -44.59 -18.29
N GLU A 220 -2.69 -44.53 -17.09
CA GLU A 220 -1.52 -45.30 -16.67
C GLU A 220 -1.85 -46.72 -16.15
N GLU A 221 -3.12 -47.07 -15.97
CA GLU A 221 -3.51 -48.41 -15.51
C GLU A 221 -3.46 -49.43 -16.67
N GLU A 222 -2.50 -50.37 -16.62
CA GLU A 222 -2.23 -51.35 -17.71
C GLU A 222 -3.22 -52.55 -17.75
N ASP A 223 -4.12 -52.68 -16.77
CA ASP A 223 -5.01 -53.84 -16.60
C ASP A 223 -6.41 -53.60 -17.23
N PRO A 224 -6.77 -54.28 -18.35
CA PRO A 224 -7.93 -53.93 -19.18
C PRO A 224 -9.30 -54.14 -18.50
N GLU A 225 -9.40 -55.01 -17.50
CA GLU A 225 -10.64 -55.17 -16.73
C GLU A 225 -10.84 -54.07 -15.69
N LYS A 226 -9.75 -53.60 -15.05
CA LYS A 226 -9.81 -52.51 -14.08
C LYS A 226 -10.11 -51.18 -14.76
N GLN A 227 -9.55 -50.94 -15.94
CA GLN A 227 -9.81 -49.75 -16.74
C GLN A 227 -11.30 -49.59 -17.06
N ARG A 228 -11.96 -50.65 -17.54
CA ARG A 228 -13.42 -50.66 -17.83
C ARG A 228 -14.29 -50.40 -16.59
N ARG A 229 -13.88 -50.85 -15.41
CA ARG A 229 -14.60 -50.58 -14.15
C ARG A 229 -14.44 -49.12 -13.72
N LEU A 230 -13.23 -48.55 -13.86
CA LEU A 230 -12.94 -47.17 -13.50
C LEU A 230 -13.62 -46.16 -14.45
N GLU A 231 -13.65 -46.42 -15.76
CA GLU A 231 -14.35 -45.58 -16.74
C GLU A 231 -15.86 -45.53 -16.49
N LYS A 232 -16.50 -46.66 -16.19
CA LYS A 232 -17.94 -46.71 -15.85
C LYS A 232 -18.26 -45.94 -14.56
N LEU A 233 -17.35 -45.97 -13.58
CA LEU A 233 -17.48 -45.20 -12.34
C LEU A 233 -17.32 -43.69 -12.60
N GLU A 234 -16.43 -43.30 -13.52
CA GLU A 234 -16.23 -41.90 -13.90
C GLU A 234 -17.44 -41.35 -14.68
N GLN A 235 -17.95 -42.08 -15.67
CA GLN A 235 -19.19 -41.71 -16.38
C GLN A 235 -20.38 -41.51 -15.42
N LYS A 236 -20.54 -42.38 -14.41
CA LYS A 236 -21.58 -42.20 -13.39
C LYS A 236 -21.36 -40.95 -12.53
N ARG A 237 -20.12 -40.55 -12.25
CA ARG A 237 -19.80 -39.33 -11.50
C ARG A 237 -20.06 -38.08 -12.33
N ASP A 238 -19.67 -38.07 -13.61
CA ASP A 238 -19.91 -36.95 -14.51
C ASP A 238 -21.40 -36.74 -14.77
N MET A 239 -22.16 -37.82 -14.96
CA MET A 239 -23.63 -37.73 -15.05
C MET A 239 -24.26 -37.12 -13.79
N LYS A 240 -23.77 -37.48 -12.59
CA LYS A 240 -24.24 -36.88 -11.32
C LYS A 240 -23.80 -35.43 -11.14
N MET A 241 -22.66 -35.02 -11.69
CA MET A 241 -22.16 -33.64 -11.63
C MET A 241 -22.89 -32.72 -12.63
N ARG A 242 -23.28 -33.25 -13.80
CA ARG A 242 -24.07 -32.54 -14.82
C ARG A 242 -25.54 -32.42 -14.47
N GLN A 243 -26.05 -33.23 -13.54
CA GLN A 243 -27.42 -33.08 -13.06
C GLN A 243 -27.60 -31.72 -12.36
N PRO A 244 -28.58 -30.91 -12.80
CA PRO A 244 -28.83 -29.60 -12.21
C PRO A 244 -29.27 -29.77 -10.75
N LYS A 245 -28.52 -29.16 -9.82
CA LYS A 245 -28.91 -29.14 -8.40
C LYS A 245 -30.06 -28.14 -8.23
N MET A 246 -31.26 -28.65 -7.96
CA MET A 246 -32.40 -27.82 -7.58
C MET A 246 -32.04 -27.02 -6.31
N LYS A 247 -31.88 -25.71 -6.45
CA LYS A 247 -31.76 -24.81 -5.30
C LYS A 247 -33.14 -24.73 -4.65
N GLN A 248 -33.27 -25.18 -3.41
CA GLN A 248 -34.45 -24.90 -2.61
C GLN A 248 -34.53 -23.38 -2.41
N LEU A 249 -35.50 -22.74 -3.06
CA LEU A 249 -35.94 -21.40 -2.72
C LEU A 249 -36.50 -21.48 -1.28
N LYS A 250 -35.72 -21.01 -0.30
CA LYS A 250 -36.26 -20.74 1.03
C LYS A 250 -37.17 -19.52 0.90
N VAL A 251 -38.47 -19.77 0.89
CA VAL A 251 -39.49 -18.73 1.11
C VAL A 251 -39.26 -18.15 2.50
N LYS A 252 -39.08 -16.84 2.58
CA LYS A 252 -39.17 -16.04 3.80
C LYS A 252 -40.09 -14.87 3.50
#